data_AF-A0A9D8BRN0-F1
#
_entry.id   AF-A0A9D8BRN0-F1
#
_cell.length_a   1.000
_cell.length_b   1.000
_cell.length_c   1.000
_cell.angle_alpha   90.00
_cell.angle_beta   90.00
_cell.angle_gamma   90.00
#
_symmetry.space_group_name_H-M   'P 1'
#
loop_
_entity.id
_entity.type
_entity.pdbx_description
1 polymer ?
#
loop_
_entity_poly.entity_id
_entity_poly.type
_entity_poly.pdbx_seq_one_letter_code
_entity_poly.pdbx_strand_id
1 'polypeptide(L)'
;MRELTNAPDYEGQIVHIERVPARKARLATPGNRLPYALENALRSLGIEHLYSHQAASLDALAARKNVVIVSGPASGKSLCYQMPILSARLAQPSER
;
A
#
# COMPACT_ATOMS: atom_id res chain seq x y z
N MET A 1 -22.54 -8.03 10.70
CA MET A 1 -23.50 -6.94 10.39
C MET A 1 -24.92 -7.36 10.76
N ARG A 2 -25.49 -8.42 10.15
CA ARG A 2 -26.79 -8.99 10.58
C ARG A 2 -26.85 -9.32 12.07
N GLU A 3 -25.74 -9.76 12.66
CA GLU A 3 -25.63 -10.04 14.09
C GLU A 3 -25.82 -8.80 14.97
N LEU A 4 -25.22 -7.64 14.62
CA LEU A 4 -25.40 -6.41 15.39
C LEU A 4 -26.81 -5.81 15.21
N THR A 5 -27.36 -5.86 14.00
CA THR A 5 -28.71 -5.33 13.73
C THR A 5 -29.82 -6.18 14.37
N ASN A 6 -29.53 -7.46 14.68
CA ASN A 6 -30.49 -8.38 15.28
C ASN A 6 -30.19 -8.65 16.77
N ALA A 7 -29.17 -7.98 17.33
CA ALA A 7 -28.82 -8.13 18.73
C ALA A 7 -29.85 -7.36 19.60
N PRO A 8 -30.46 -8.01 20.62
CA PRO A 8 -31.43 -7.35 21.50
C PRO A 8 -30.87 -6.08 22.14
N ASP A 9 -29.60 -6.12 22.54
CA ASP A 9 -28.90 -5.01 23.20
C ASP A 9 -28.73 -3.76 22.30
N TYR A 10 -28.93 -3.90 20.99
CA TYR A 10 -28.78 -2.82 20.00
C TYR A 10 -30.11 -2.45 19.32
N GLU A 11 -31.23 -3.03 19.76
CA GLU A 11 -32.56 -2.73 19.22
C GLU A 11 -32.88 -1.23 19.36
N GLY A 12 -33.29 -0.60 18.26
CA GLY A 12 -33.63 0.84 18.24
C GLY A 12 -32.45 1.82 18.38
N GLN A 13 -31.20 1.35 18.54
CA GLN A 13 -30.03 2.22 18.76
C GLN A 13 -29.26 2.58 17.47
N ILE A 14 -29.44 1.81 16.40
CA ILE A 14 -28.76 2.05 15.11
C ILE A 14 -29.52 3.13 14.33
N VAL A 15 -28.99 4.35 14.33
CA VAL A 15 -29.60 5.51 13.63
C VAL A 15 -29.17 5.65 12.17
N HIS A 16 -28.05 5.02 11.78
CA HIS A 16 -27.52 5.11 10.42
C HIS A 16 -26.73 3.86 10.03
N ILE A 17 -26.92 3.42 8.78
CA ILE A 17 -26.15 2.35 8.17
C ILE A 17 -25.71 2.82 6.79
N GLU A 18 -24.41 2.98 6.60
CA GLU A 18 -23.82 3.26 5.30
C GLU A 18 -23.13 2.00 4.76
N ARG A 19 -23.38 1.69 3.48
CA ARG A 19 -22.63 0.67 2.76
C ARG A 19 -21.68 1.34 1.80
N VAL A 20 -20.39 1.31 2.13
CA VAL A 20 -19.35 1.77 1.22
C VAL A 20 -19.14 0.71 0.14
N PRO A 21 -19.29 1.05 -1.16
CA PRO A 21 -19.13 0.08 -2.23
C PRO A 21 -17.67 -0.38 -2.36
N ALA A 22 -17.49 -1.63 -2.78
CA ALA A 22 -16.19 -2.16 -3.13
C ALA A 22 -15.56 -1.35 -4.28
N ARG A 23 -14.24 -1.16 -4.24
CA ARG A 23 -13.49 -0.42 -5.26
C ARG A 23 -12.45 -1.35 -5.87
N LYS A 24 -12.36 -1.35 -7.20
CA LYS A 24 -11.30 -2.10 -7.90
C LYS A 24 -9.93 -1.50 -7.57
N ALA A 25 -8.93 -2.38 -7.47
CA ALA A 25 -7.54 -1.97 -7.34
C ALA A 25 -7.11 -1.09 -8.53
N ARG A 26 -6.39 -0.01 -8.23
CA ARG A 26 -5.68 0.77 -9.25
C ARG A 26 -4.22 0.39 -9.17
N LEU A 27 -3.74 -0.30 -10.20
CA LEU A 27 -2.36 -0.78 -10.30
C LEU A 27 -1.56 0.14 -11.22
N ALA A 28 -0.26 0.26 -10.97
CA ALA A 28 0.65 1.01 -11.82
C ALA A 28 2.08 0.48 -11.71
N THR A 29 2.87 0.75 -12.75
CA THR A 29 4.32 0.48 -12.78
C THR A 29 5.05 1.79 -12.51
N PRO A 30 6.03 1.83 -11.58
CA PRO A 30 6.85 3.02 -11.38
C PRO A 30 7.66 3.33 -12.63
N GLY A 31 7.95 4.61 -12.88
CA GLY A 31 8.77 5.05 -14.02
C GLY A 31 10.20 4.52 -13.94
N ASN A 32 10.73 4.35 -12.73
CA ASN A 32 12.04 3.73 -12.52
C ASN A 32 11.90 2.24 -12.18
N ARG A 33 12.71 1.43 -12.85
CA ARG A 33 12.77 -0.01 -12.57
C ARG A 33 13.33 -0.26 -11.17
N LEU A 34 12.71 -1.19 -10.45
CA LEU A 34 13.22 -1.64 -9.16
C LEU A 34 14.46 -2.53 -9.35
N PRO A 35 15.40 -2.56 -8.38
CA PRO A 35 16.48 -3.53 -8.42
C PRO A 35 15.93 -4.96 -8.49
N TYR A 36 16.57 -5.82 -9.30
CA TYR A 36 16.10 -7.19 -9.57
C TYR A 36 15.87 -8.02 -8.29
N ALA A 37 16.74 -7.87 -7.29
CA ALA A 37 16.58 -8.55 -6.00
C ALA A 37 15.30 -8.12 -5.27
N LEU A 38 14.91 -6.85 -5.37
CA LEU A 38 13.67 -6.34 -4.79
C LEU A 38 12.45 -6.80 -5.58
N GLU A 39 12.50 -6.80 -6.92
CA GLU A 39 11.44 -7.37 -7.77
C GLU A 39 11.15 -8.83 -7.39
N ASN A 40 12.21 -9.63 -7.21
CA ASN A 40 12.07 -11.04 -6.82
C ASN A 40 11.54 -11.22 -5.39
N ALA A 41 12.01 -10.42 -4.44
CA ALA A 41 11.50 -10.46 -3.08
C ALA A 41 10.00 -10.15 -3.03
N LEU A 42 9.55 -9.14 -3.77
CA LEU A 42 8.12 -8.80 -3.88
C LEU A 42 7.31 -9.96 -4.48
N ARG A 43 7.78 -10.59 -5.56
CA ARG A 43 7.12 -11.77 -6.13
C ARG A 43 7.04 -12.94 -5.15
N SER A 44 8.10 -13.19 -4.37
CA SER A 44 8.10 -14.26 -3.35
C SER A 44 7.08 -14.02 -2.23
N LEU A 45 6.69 -12.75 -2.02
CA LEU A 45 5.63 -12.34 -1.09
C LEU A 45 4.24 -12.30 -1.75
N GLY A 46 4.10 -12.76 -2.99
CA GLY A 46 2.85 -12.73 -3.75
C GLY A 46 2.49 -11.35 -4.31
N ILE A 47 3.43 -10.42 -4.37
CA ILE A 47 3.22 -9.06 -4.87
C ILE A 47 3.71 -8.98 -6.33
N GLU A 48 2.79 -9.20 -7.28
CA GLU A 48 3.09 -9.15 -8.72
C GLU A 48 2.96 -7.74 -9.31
N HIS A 49 2.07 -6.92 -8.72
CA HIS A 49 1.80 -5.56 -9.16
C HIS A 49 1.77 -4.61 -7.98
N LEU A 50 2.22 -3.37 -8.21
CA LEU A 50 2.12 -2.30 -7.25
C LEU A 50 0.79 -1.56 -7.41
N TYR A 51 0.24 -1.10 -6.29
CA TYR A 51 -0.84 -0.14 -6.32
C TYR A 51 -0.33 1.22 -6.82
N SER A 52 -1.23 1.99 -7.42
CA SER A 52 -0.94 3.32 -7.99
C SER A 52 -0.28 4.28 -6.99
N HIS A 53 -0.69 4.27 -5.71
CA HIS A 53 -0.04 5.10 -4.68
C HIS A 53 1.39 4.65 -4.35
N GLN A 54 1.67 3.34 -4.44
CA GLN A 54 3.03 2.81 -4.24
C GLN A 54 3.95 3.24 -5.38
N ALA A 55 3.53 3.05 -6.64
CA ALA A 55 4.28 3.49 -7.80
C ALA A 55 4.53 5.01 -7.79
N ALA A 56 3.48 5.81 -7.54
CA ALA A 56 3.61 7.27 -7.45
C ALA A 56 4.57 7.72 -6.34
N SER A 57 4.56 7.04 -5.18
CA SER A 57 5.50 7.34 -4.09
C SER A 57 6.94 7.03 -4.47
N LEU A 58 7.19 5.91 -5.16
CA LEU A 58 8.52 5.54 -5.65
C LEU A 58 9.06 6.59 -6.62
N ASP A 59 8.25 7.02 -7.57
CA ASP A 59 8.65 8.02 -8.57
C ASP A 59 8.97 9.38 -7.91
N ALA A 60 8.12 9.82 -6.97
CA ALA A 60 8.35 11.06 -6.24
C ALA A 60 9.62 11.00 -5.37
N LEU A 61 9.87 9.89 -4.69
CA LEU A 61 11.05 9.70 -3.85
C LEU A 61 12.33 9.58 -4.69
N ALA A 62 12.27 8.91 -5.85
CA ALA A 62 13.39 8.87 -6.80
C ALA A 62 13.72 10.28 -7.32
N ALA A 63 12.71 11.14 -7.50
CA ALA A 63 12.88 12.55 -7.82
C ALA A 63 13.29 13.43 -6.61
N ARG A 64 13.73 12.84 -5.49
CA ARG A 64 14.19 13.53 -4.27
C ARG A 64 13.13 14.46 -3.64
N LYS A 65 11.84 14.14 -3.79
CA LYS A 65 10.75 14.91 -3.18
C LYS A 65 10.37 14.36 -1.81
N ASN A 66 9.89 15.24 -0.93
CA ASN A 66 9.21 14.82 0.29
C ASN A 66 7.80 14.35 -0.03
N VAL A 67 7.37 13.23 0.56
CA VAL A 67 6.08 12.59 0.27
C VAL A 67 5.29 12.37 1.55
N VAL A 68 4.01 12.75 1.53
CA VAL A 68 3.02 12.38 2.55
C VAL A 68 2.07 11.35 1.94
N ILE A 69 1.87 10.22 2.61
CA ILE A 69 1.06 9.11 2.11
C ILE A 69 -0.19 8.98 2.97
N VAL A 70 -1.33 9.32 2.39
CA VAL A 70 -2.63 9.23 3.06
C VAL A 70 -3.40 8.06 2.46
N SER A 71 -3.43 6.94 3.18
CA SER A 71 -4.16 5.74 2.76
C SER A 71 -4.71 4.98 3.97
N GLY A 72 -5.75 4.18 3.74
CA GLY A 72 -6.38 3.39 4.80
C GLY A 72 -5.48 2.28 5.37
N PRO A 73 -5.86 1.68 6.50
CA PRO A 73 -5.22 0.46 7.01
C PRO A 73 -5.16 -0.66 5.95
N ALA A 74 -4.18 -1.55 6.06
CA ALA A 74 -3.96 -2.68 5.13
C ALA A 74 -3.76 -2.32 3.64
N SER A 75 -3.65 -1.04 3.27
CA SER A 75 -3.41 -0.58 1.89
C SER A 75 -1.98 -0.77 1.37
N GLY A 76 -1.08 -1.34 2.18
CA GLY A 76 0.31 -1.53 1.80
C GLY A 76 1.16 -0.25 1.79
N LYS A 77 0.78 0.80 2.54
CA LYS A 77 1.59 2.03 2.67
C LYS A 77 3.01 1.80 3.19
N SER A 78 3.24 0.72 3.95
CA SER A 78 4.57 0.39 4.47
C SER A 78 5.59 0.17 3.36
N LEU A 79 5.16 -0.46 2.26
CA LEU A 79 6.01 -0.69 1.09
C LEU A 79 6.48 0.61 0.45
N CYS A 80 5.70 1.70 0.56
CA CYS A 80 6.04 2.97 -0.07
C CYS A 80 7.32 3.59 0.50
N TYR A 81 7.64 3.37 1.78
CA TYR A 81 8.90 3.83 2.38
C TYR A 81 9.94 2.72 2.52
N GLN A 82 9.53 1.45 2.62
CA GLN A 82 10.48 0.33 2.71
C GLN A 82 11.21 0.06 1.39
N MET A 83 10.48 0.01 0.26
CA MET A 83 11.07 -0.24 -1.06
C MET A 83 12.18 0.75 -1.45
N PRO A 84 12.03 2.07 -1.29
CA PRO A 84 13.11 3.02 -1.64
C PRO A 84 14.32 2.89 -0.71
N ILE A 85 14.13 2.59 0.59
CA ILE A 85 15.24 2.33 1.52
C ILE A 85 16.03 1.09 1.07
N LEU A 86 15.32 0.00 0.78
CA LEU A 86 15.94 -1.24 0.30
C LEU A 86 16.62 -1.03 -1.06
N SER A 87 16.00 -0.28 -1.97
CA SER A 87 16.56 0.01 -3.29
C SER A 87 17.88 0.78 -3.17
N ALA A 88 17.93 1.79 -2.31
CA ALA A 88 19.16 2.56 -2.05
C ALA A 88 20.27 1.68 -1.47
N ARG A 89 19.94 0.77 -0.54
CA ARG A 89 20.90 -0.17 0.05
C ARG A 89 21.42 -1.19 -0.97
N LEU A 90 20.56 -1.70 -1.84
CA LEU A 90 20.96 -2.63 -2.90
C LEU A 90 21.81 -1.97 -3.99
N ALA A 91 21.65 -0.66 -4.22
CA ALA A 91 22.46 0.11 -5.15
C ALA A 91 23.86 0.48 -4.61
N GLN A 92 24.10 0.33 -3.30
CA GLN A 92 25.35 0.66 -2.63
C GLN A 92 25.87 -0.60 -1.90
N PRO A 93 26.57 -1.53 -2.58
CA PRO A 93 26.88 -2.86 -2.02
C PRO A 93 27.85 -2.89 -0.82
N SER A 94 28.32 -1.76 -0.31
CA SER A 94 29.33 -1.76 0.75
C SER A 94 29.42 -0.40 1.44
N GLU A 95 28.84 -0.30 2.63
CA GLU A 95 29.40 0.45 3.75
C GLU A 95 28.84 -0.23 5.01
N ARG A 96 29.69 -1.05 5.63
CA ARG A 96 29.46 -1.65 6.94
C ARG A 96 29.65 -0.60 8.01
#